data_AF-A0AAV9G666-F1
#
_entry.id   AF-A0AAV9G666-F1
#
_cell.length_a   1.000
_cell.length_b   1.000
_cell.length_c   1.000
_cell.angle_alpha   90.00
_cell.angle_beta   90.00
_cell.angle_gamma   90.00
#
_symmetry.space_group_name_H-M   'P 1'
#
loop_
_entity.id
_entity.type
_entity.pdbx_description
1 polymer ?
#
loop_
_entity_poly.entity_id
_entity_poly.type
_entity_poly.pdbx_seq_one_letter_code
_entity_poly.pdbx_strand_id
1 'polypeptide(L)'
;MHLPTIASILVLATTAAADSLVSYTECALWGFSWSCKSHRAVWFAADGGHSVSAEGCTQGAPGMRELCVDFDNWRGHFYYHGQGKRCIVHKHRLNLNYDWSNAAGDTLMDNWDEVKCTW
;
A
#
# COMPACT_ATOMS: atom_id res chain seq x y z
N MET A 1 20.68 -40.73 35.00
CA MET A 1 20.60 -40.52 33.54
C MET A 1 19.53 -39.47 33.31
N HIS A 2 19.92 -38.22 33.04
CA HIS A 2 18.99 -37.11 32.82
C HIS A 2 18.66 -37.01 31.33
N LEU A 3 17.39 -37.15 30.97
CA LEU A 3 16.91 -36.84 29.62
C LEU A 3 16.87 -35.31 29.46
N PRO A 4 17.54 -34.72 28.44
CA PRO A 4 17.39 -33.32 28.15
C PRO A 4 16.02 -33.08 27.48
N THR A 5 15.23 -32.22 28.09
CA THR A 5 13.94 -31.74 27.60
C THR A 5 14.16 -30.99 26.28
N ILE A 6 13.76 -31.59 25.15
CA ILE A 6 13.73 -30.91 23.86
C ILE A 6 12.53 -29.97 23.90
N ALA A 7 12.79 -28.68 24.14
CA ALA A 7 11.81 -27.62 23.99
C ALA A 7 11.56 -27.40 22.48
N SER A 8 10.46 -27.96 21.97
CA SER A 8 9.98 -27.70 20.61
C SER A 8 9.61 -26.22 20.50
N ILE A 9 10.44 -25.43 19.81
CA ILE A 9 10.11 -24.05 19.45
C ILE A 9 9.02 -24.11 18.39
N LEU A 10 7.76 -23.96 18.80
CA LEU A 10 6.67 -23.60 17.90
C LEU A 10 6.91 -22.16 17.44
N VAL A 11 7.62 -21.99 16.32
CA VAL A 11 7.53 -20.75 15.55
C VAL A 11 6.16 -20.75 14.90
N LEU A 12 5.17 -20.14 15.56
CA LEU A 12 3.99 -19.69 14.85
C LEU A 12 4.49 -18.64 13.86
N ALA A 13 4.65 -19.05 12.60
CA ALA A 13 4.69 -18.13 11.49
C ALA A 13 3.30 -17.49 11.42
N THR A 14 3.07 -16.49 12.27
CA THR A 14 2.05 -15.50 11.99
C THR A 14 2.49 -14.89 10.68
N THR A 15 1.82 -15.23 9.59
CA THR A 15 1.74 -14.35 8.43
C THR A 15 1.07 -13.09 8.94
N ALA A 16 1.83 -12.24 9.64
CA ALA A 16 1.41 -10.91 9.99
C ALA A 16 0.93 -10.33 8.67
N ALA A 17 -0.35 -9.95 8.61
CA ALA A 17 -0.85 -9.19 7.48
C ALA A 17 0.08 -7.98 7.38
N ALA A 18 1.00 -8.01 6.43
CA ALA A 18 1.85 -6.87 6.16
C ALA A 18 0.90 -5.76 5.75
N ASP A 19 1.01 -4.61 6.42
CA ASP A 19 0.15 -3.50 6.08
C ASP A 19 0.42 -3.13 4.61
N SER A 20 -0.63 -2.90 3.84
CA SER A 20 -0.52 -2.65 2.39
C SER A 20 -1.35 -1.46 1.98
N LEU A 21 -0.96 -0.83 0.88
CA LEU A 21 -1.68 0.28 0.29
C LEU A 21 -2.12 -0.12 -1.12
N VAL A 22 -3.38 0.16 -1.44
CA VAL A 22 -3.91 0.06 -2.80
C VAL A 22 -4.35 1.44 -3.23
N SER A 23 -3.71 2.01 -4.25
CA SER A 23 -4.10 3.29 -4.83
C SER A 23 -4.74 3.10 -6.20
N TYR A 24 -5.69 3.95 -6.54
CA TYR A 24 -6.34 3.94 -7.85
C TYR A 24 -6.11 5.27 -8.55
N THR A 25 -5.64 5.16 -9.78
CA THR A 25 -5.42 6.27 -10.69
C THR A 25 -6.44 6.17 -11.80
N GLU A 26 -7.23 7.22 -12.00
CA GLU A 26 -8.10 7.33 -13.17
C GLU A 26 -7.38 8.22 -14.17
N CYS A 27 -7.23 7.69 -15.37
CA CYS A 27 -6.71 8.41 -16.51
C CYS A 27 -7.83 8.63 -17.51
N ALA A 28 -7.96 9.84 -18.03
CA ALA A 28 -8.98 10.18 -19.01
C ALA A 28 -8.38 11.01 -20.15
N LEU A 29 -8.92 10.79 -21.36
CA LEU A 29 -8.72 11.69 -22.49
C LEU A 29 -9.63 12.90 -22.31
N TRP A 30 -9.02 14.07 -22.10
CA TRP A 30 -9.71 15.35 -22.16
C TRP A 30 -9.27 16.08 -23.43
N GLY A 31 -10.06 15.94 -24.50
CA GLY A 31 -9.68 16.41 -25.83
C GLY A 31 -8.54 15.56 -26.44
N PHE A 32 -7.41 16.19 -26.76
CA PHE A 32 -6.20 15.52 -27.29
C PHE A 32 -5.13 15.23 -26.21
N SER A 33 -5.43 15.45 -24.93
CA SER A 33 -4.48 15.25 -23.84
C SER A 33 -4.90 14.10 -22.94
N TRP A 34 -3.95 13.21 -22.64
CA TRP A 34 -4.09 12.15 -21.64
C TRP A 34 -3.72 12.70 -20.26
N SER A 35 -4.65 12.71 -19.33
CA SER A 35 -4.41 13.14 -17.95
C SER A 35 -4.76 12.03 -16.96
N CYS A 36 -3.80 11.69 -16.10
CA CYS A 36 -3.98 10.74 -15.00
C CYS A 36 -4.03 11.51 -13.68
N LYS A 37 -5.01 11.19 -12.84
CA LYS A 37 -5.10 11.69 -11.47
C LYS A 37 -5.34 10.53 -10.51
N SER A 38 -4.57 10.49 -9.43
CA SER A 38 -4.78 9.55 -8.34
C SER A 38 -5.96 10.04 -7.51
N HIS A 39 -7.07 9.29 -7.49
CA HIS A 39 -8.33 9.76 -6.90
C HIS A 39 -8.62 9.14 -5.53
N ARG A 40 -8.06 7.97 -5.23
CA ARG A 40 -8.37 7.24 -4.00
C ARG A 40 -7.26 6.27 -3.63
N ALA A 41 -7.07 6.05 -2.34
CA ALA A 41 -6.26 4.95 -1.85
C ALA A 41 -6.89 4.31 -0.62
N VAL A 42 -6.61 3.02 -0.42
CA VAL A 42 -7.09 2.22 0.71
C VAL A 42 -5.88 1.60 1.40
N TRP A 43 -5.74 1.88 2.68
CA TRP A 43 -4.76 1.25 3.56
C TRP A 43 -5.38 0.02 4.21
N PHE A 44 -4.77 -1.14 4.00
CA PHE A 44 -5.18 -2.40 4.63
C PHE A 44 -4.28 -2.68 5.82
N ALA A 45 -4.87 -2.63 7.01
CA ALA A 45 -4.26 -3.02 8.26
C ALA A 45 -4.95 -4.26 8.84
N ALA A 46 -4.45 -4.78 9.95
CA ALA A 46 -5.00 -5.96 10.61
C ALA A 46 -6.48 -5.81 11.02
N ASP A 47 -6.96 -4.59 11.24
CA ASP A 47 -8.34 -4.27 11.60
C ASP A 47 -9.26 -4.00 10.40
N GLY A 48 -8.72 -3.98 9.17
CA GLY A 48 -9.48 -3.80 7.93
C GLY A 48 -8.91 -2.74 6.99
N GLY A 49 -9.74 -2.34 6.02
CA GLY A 49 -9.39 -1.33 5.02
C GLY A 49 -9.87 0.07 5.42
N HIS A 50 -8.99 1.06 5.31
CA HIS A 50 -9.24 2.46 5.65
C HIS A 50 -8.97 3.35 4.45
N SER A 51 -9.91 4.23 4.11
CA SER A 51 -9.71 5.20 3.03
C SER A 51 -8.67 6.25 3.45
N VAL A 52 -7.63 6.41 2.63
CA VAL A 52 -6.54 7.36 2.89
C VAL A 52 -6.32 8.27 1.68
N SER A 53 -5.65 9.41 1.90
CA SER A 53 -5.17 10.22 0.79
C SER A 53 -4.19 9.40 -0.04
N ALA A 54 -4.35 9.45 -1.35
CA ALA A 54 -3.42 8.78 -2.26
C ALA A 54 -2.06 9.51 -2.28
N GLU A 55 -2.03 10.83 -2.09
CA GLU A 55 -0.85 11.67 -2.28
C GLU A 55 -0.50 12.47 -1.02
N GLY A 56 0.80 12.72 -0.84
CA GLY A 56 1.31 13.52 0.26
C GLY A 56 1.26 12.78 1.59
N CYS A 57 1.30 13.55 2.69
CA CYS A 57 1.27 13.02 4.05
C CYS A 57 -0.11 13.19 4.67
N THR A 58 -0.63 12.13 5.28
CA THR A 58 -1.95 12.10 5.92
C THR A 58 -1.93 11.26 7.20
N GLN A 59 -2.93 11.45 8.05
CA GLN A 59 -3.26 10.47 9.09
C GLN A 59 -4.17 9.42 8.44
N GLY A 60 -3.60 8.26 8.12
CA GLY A 60 -4.27 7.27 7.29
C GLY A 60 -5.29 6.41 8.05
N ALA A 61 -4.81 5.57 8.97
CA ALA A 61 -5.61 4.56 9.66
C ALA A 61 -5.62 4.77 11.20
N PRO A 62 -6.54 4.15 11.95
CA PRO A 62 -6.53 4.18 13.41
C PRO A 62 -5.17 3.75 13.99
N GLY A 63 -4.65 4.54 14.93
CA GLY A 63 -3.32 4.29 15.53
C GLY A 63 -2.13 4.62 14.62
N MET A 64 -2.38 5.01 13.36
CA MET A 64 -1.36 5.53 12.46
C MET A 64 -1.16 7.02 12.72
N ARG A 65 0.08 7.40 12.99
CA ARG A 65 0.48 8.79 13.20
C ARG A 65 0.65 9.53 11.87
N GLU A 66 1.17 8.85 10.87
CA GLU A 66 1.48 9.44 9.56
C GLU A 66 1.60 8.33 8.51
N LEU A 67 1.10 8.60 7.31
CA LEU A 67 1.35 7.90 6.06
C LEU A 67 1.72 8.95 5.02
N CYS A 68 2.90 8.81 4.41
CA CYS A 68 3.37 9.66 3.32
C CYS A 68 3.60 8.80 2.08
N VAL A 69 3.00 9.22 0.96
CA VAL A 69 3.16 8.57 -0.35
C VAL A 69 3.82 9.56 -1.31
N ASP A 70 4.92 9.12 -1.91
CA ASP A 70 5.72 9.82 -2.91
C ASP A 70 5.57 9.07 -4.23
N PHE A 71 4.55 9.46 -5.00
CA PHE A 71 4.24 8.85 -6.30
C PHE A 71 5.34 9.07 -7.33
N ASP A 72 6.02 10.21 -7.29
CA ASP A 72 7.09 10.53 -8.24
C ASP A 72 8.25 9.53 -8.14
N ASN A 73 8.52 9.04 -6.92
CA ASN A 73 9.56 8.04 -6.66
C ASN A 73 9.03 6.64 -6.36
N TRP A 74 7.72 6.41 -6.51
CA TRP A 74 7.07 5.12 -6.26
C TRP A 74 7.40 4.49 -4.91
N ARG A 75 7.50 5.33 -3.87
CA ARG A 75 7.84 4.94 -2.51
C ARG A 75 6.95 5.63 -1.49
N GLY A 76 6.84 5.07 -0.30
CA GLY A 76 6.15 5.70 0.81
C GLY A 76 6.70 5.26 2.15
N HIS A 77 6.29 5.96 3.20
CA HIS A 77 6.56 5.55 4.57
C HIS A 77 5.38 5.83 5.47
N PHE A 78 5.33 5.12 6.60
CA PHE A 78 4.29 5.31 7.58
C PHE A 78 4.82 5.06 8.99
N TYR A 79 4.09 5.58 9.97
CA TYR A 79 4.37 5.45 11.39
C TYR A 79 3.09 5.09 12.13
N TYR A 80 3.16 4.07 12.97
CA TYR A 80 2.17 3.80 14.00
C TYR A 80 2.65 4.31 15.36
N HIS A 81 1.71 4.61 16.27
CA HIS A 81 2.07 4.96 17.64
C HIS A 81 2.88 3.84 18.30
N GLY A 82 4.05 4.19 18.84
CA GLY A 82 4.96 3.23 19.47
C GLY A 82 5.81 2.39 18.50
N GLN A 83 5.72 2.63 17.19
CA GLN A 83 6.55 1.96 16.18
C GLN A 83 7.52 2.95 15.50
N GLY A 84 8.61 2.40 14.95
CA GLY A 84 9.54 3.16 14.11
C GLY A 84 9.01 3.41 12.70
N LYS A 85 9.84 4.03 11.85
CA LYS A 85 9.55 4.23 10.43
C LYS A 85 9.40 2.87 9.74
N ARG A 86 8.31 2.69 9.01
CA ARG A 86 8.07 1.55 8.11
C ARG A 86 7.88 2.10 6.70
N CYS A 87 8.26 1.32 5.69
CA CYS A 87 8.31 1.78 4.32
C CYS A 87 7.50 0.89 3.42
N ILE A 88 6.87 1.48 2.40
CA ILE A 88 6.17 0.77 1.34
C ILE A 88 6.80 1.14 0.01
N VAL A 89 6.71 0.24 -0.96
CA VAL A 89 7.11 0.49 -2.34
C VAL A 89 6.03 0.00 -3.27
N HIS A 90 5.86 0.68 -4.39
CA HIS A 90 5.03 0.19 -5.48
C HIS A 90 5.57 -1.15 -5.96
N LYS A 91 4.68 -2.10 -6.18
CA LYS A 91 5.04 -3.45 -6.61
C LYS A 91 4.54 -3.75 -7.99
N HIS A 92 3.26 -3.49 -8.22
CA HIS A 92 2.63 -3.80 -9.49
C HIS A 92 1.43 -2.90 -9.75
N ARG A 93 1.18 -2.72 -11.04
CA ARG A 93 0.05 -1.96 -11.58
C ARG A 93 -0.82 -2.89 -12.40
N LEU A 94 -2.12 -2.85 -12.16
CA LEU A 94 -3.14 -3.52 -12.96
C LEU A 94 -3.97 -2.47 -13.67
N ASN A 95 -4.22 -2.65 -14.96
CA ASN A 95 -5.27 -1.89 -15.64
C ASN A 95 -6.59 -2.65 -15.45
N LEU A 96 -7.52 -2.04 -14.72
CA LEU A 96 -8.83 -2.61 -14.44
C LEU A 96 -9.82 -2.43 -15.61
N ASN A 97 -9.52 -1.53 -16.54
CA ASN A 97 -10.30 -1.34 -17.76
C ASN A 97 -9.54 -1.97 -18.94
N TYR A 98 -9.73 -3.27 -19.16
CA TYR A 98 -9.33 -3.90 -20.41
C TYR A 98 -10.48 -3.77 -21.44
N ASP A 99 -10.77 -2.54 -21.87
CA ASP A 99 -11.69 -2.34 -22.99
C ASP A 99 -11.19 -1.23 -23.93
N TRP A 100 -10.54 -1.67 -25.00
CA TRP A 100 -10.09 -0.83 -26.11
C TRP A 100 -11.23 -0.06 -26.79
N SER A 101 -12.50 -0.45 -26.57
CA SER A 101 -13.65 0.17 -27.25
C SER A 101 -14.10 1.50 -26.63
N ASN A 102 -13.67 1.83 -25.41
CA ASN A 102 -13.99 3.10 -24.78
C ASN A 102 -12.72 3.95 -24.63
N ALA A 103 -12.56 4.92 -25.52
CA ALA A 103 -11.61 6.04 -25.38
C ALA A 103 -11.87 6.94 -24.13
N ALA A 104 -12.71 6.47 -23.19
CA ALA A 104 -13.17 7.18 -22.01
C ALA A 104 -12.58 6.55 -20.73
N GLY A 105 -11.25 6.39 -20.72
CA GLY A 105 -10.45 6.37 -19.51
C GLY A 105 -10.01 5.01 -18.96
N ASP A 106 -8.74 4.94 -18.56
CA ASP A 106 -8.13 3.80 -17.88
C ASP A 106 -8.27 3.96 -16.36
N THR A 107 -8.67 2.90 -15.68
CA THR A 107 -8.55 2.81 -14.22
C THR A 107 -7.38 1.91 -13.89
N LEU A 108 -6.32 2.50 -13.33
CA LEU A 108 -5.13 1.79 -12.90
C LEU A 108 -5.24 1.53 -11.40
N MET A 109 -4.99 0.30 -10.99
CA MET A 109 -4.84 -0.09 -9.59
C MET A 109 -3.38 -0.40 -9.31
N ASP A 110 -2.84 0.30 -8.33
CA ASP A 110 -1.45 0.22 -7.91
C ASP A 110 -1.40 -0.41 -6.52
N ASN A 111 -0.68 -1.52 -6.42
CA ASN A 111 -0.47 -2.23 -5.17
C ASN A 111 0.92 -1.91 -4.61
N TRP A 112 0.95 -1.67 -3.30
CA TRP A 112 2.12 -1.26 -2.56
C TRP A 112 2.30 -2.19 -1.37
N ASP A 113 3.49 -2.76 -1.25
CA ASP A 113 3.83 -3.68 -0.17
C ASP A 113 4.85 -3.04 0.76
N GLU A 114 4.75 -3.40 2.03
CA GLU A 114 5.78 -3.08 3.01
C GLU A 114 7.13 -3.71 2.64
N VAL A 115 8.18 -2.90 2.76
CA VAL A 115 9.56 -3.28 2.56
C VAL A 115 10.43 -2.70 3.67
N LYS A 116 11.64 -3.24 3.81
CA LYS A 116 12.65 -2.63 4.66
C LYS A 116 12.98 -1.22 4.14
N CYS A 117 12.95 -0.23 5.02
CA CYS A 117 13.35 1.13 4.69
C CYS A 117 14.82 1.19 4.26
N THR A 118 15.07 1.81 3.10
CA THR A 118 16.43 2.06 2.57
C THR A 118 16.67 3.53 2.22
N TRP A 119 15.70 4.39 2.54
CA TRP A 119 15.69 5.84 2.36
C TRP A 119 15.03 6.52 3.57
#